data_AF-A0A1Y1UGR2-F1
#
_entry.id   AF-A0A1Y1UGR2-F1
#
_cell.length_a   1.000
_cell.length_b   1.000
_cell.length_c   1.000
_cell.angle_alpha   90.00
_cell.angle_beta   90.00
_cell.angle_gamma   90.00
#
_symmetry.space_group_name_H-M   'P 1'
#
loop_
_entity.id
_entity.type
_entity.pdbx_description
1 polymer ?
#
loop_
_entity_poly.entity_id
_entity_poly.type
_entity_poly.pdbx_seq_one_letter_code
_entity_poly.pdbx_strand_id
1 'polypeptide(L)'
;MASGLVVGLGLLTAGFGGRLAWRYLSRGASQQFVRGGFKNKMDESEALQVLGLKQPITEKRLKEAHRRLMLANHPDRGGSPYLAGKVNEARVMLDKSMRR
;
A
#
# COMPACT_ATOMS: atom_id res chain seq x y z
N MET A 1 52.51 -15.38 1.32
CA MET A 1 52.19 -13.93 1.31
C MET A 1 50.97 -13.73 0.43
N ALA A 2 49.75 -13.92 0.97
CA ALA A 2 48.53 -13.66 0.21
C ALA A 2 48.36 -12.14 0.14
N SER A 3 48.82 -11.58 -0.98
CA SER A 3 48.85 -10.15 -1.25
C SER A 3 47.48 -9.53 -1.03
N GLY A 4 47.40 -8.52 -0.15
CA GLY A 4 46.15 -7.83 0.24
C GLY A 4 45.32 -7.28 -0.94
N LEU A 5 45.88 -7.26 -2.15
CA LEU A 5 45.20 -6.95 -3.41
C LEU A 5 44.05 -7.92 -3.74
N VAL A 6 44.18 -9.22 -3.44
CA VAL A 6 43.12 -10.21 -3.74
C VAL A 6 41.93 -10.06 -2.80
N VAL A 7 42.20 -9.75 -1.53
CA VAL A 7 41.17 -9.47 -0.52
C VAL A 7 40.43 -8.17 -0.84
N GLY A 8 41.15 -7.13 -1.28
CA GLY A 8 40.56 -5.85 -1.69
C GLY A 8 39.60 -5.96 -2.89
N LEU A 9 39.96 -6.75 -3.91
CA LEU A 9 39.13 -6.93 -5.10
C LEU A 9 37.85 -7.73 -4.82
N GLY A 10 37.92 -8.75 -3.94
CA GLY A 10 36.76 -9.55 -3.52
C GLY A 10 35.72 -8.75 -2.71
N LEU A 11 36.17 -7.81 -1.85
CA LEU A 11 35.28 -6.92 -1.11
C LEU A 11 34.58 -5.91 -2.03
N LEU A 12 35.25 -5.42 -3.08
CA LEU A 12 34.67 -4.51 -4.07
C LEU A 12 33.61 -5.18 -4.93
N THR A 13 33.85 -6.42 -5.41
CA THR A 13 32.87 -7.17 -6.20
C THR A 13 31.66 -7.59 -5.37
N ALA A 14 31.86 -8.02 -4.11
CA ALA A 14 30.75 -8.33 -3.19
C ALA A 14 29.93 -7.08 -2.83
N GLY A 15 30.57 -5.95 -2.55
CA GLY A 15 29.88 -4.70 -2.23
C GLY A 15 29.10 -4.12 -3.42
N PHE A 16 29.69 -4.13 -4.62
CA PHE A 16 29.05 -3.61 -5.83
C PHE A 16 27.94 -4.55 -6.33
N GLY A 17 28.20 -5.86 -6.37
CA GLY A 17 27.22 -6.88 -6.74
C GLY A 17 26.03 -6.92 -5.77
N GLY A 18 26.30 -6.83 -4.46
CA GLY A 18 25.27 -6.75 -3.42
C GLY A 18 24.37 -5.51 -3.56
N ARG A 19 24.94 -4.34 -3.87
CA ARG A 19 24.15 -3.11 -4.11
C ARG A 19 23.25 -3.22 -5.34
N LEU A 20 23.75 -3.82 -6.43
CA LEU A 20 22.94 -4.03 -7.63
C LEU A 20 21.81 -5.04 -7.40
N ALA A 21 22.10 -6.15 -6.72
CA ALA A 21 21.12 -7.14 -6.32
C ALA A 21 20.05 -6.55 -5.38
N TRP A 22 20.47 -5.77 -4.37
CA TRP A 22 19.55 -5.06 -3.48
C TRP A 22 18.62 -4.13 -4.26
N ARG A 23 19.13 -3.37 -5.23
CA ARG A 23 18.30 -2.46 -6.04
C ARG A 23 17.35 -3.19 -6.99
N TYR A 24 17.74 -4.37 -7.48
CA TYR A 24 16.87 -5.22 -8.29
C TYR A 24 15.74 -5.84 -7.45
N LEU A 25 16.08 -6.33 -6.25
CA LEU A 25 15.11 -6.88 -5.29
C LEU A 25 14.20 -5.80 -4.68
N SER A 26 14.71 -4.59 -4.46
CA SER A 26 13.94 -3.47 -3.85
C SER A 26 13.02 -2.75 -4.83
N ARG A 27 13.09 -3.06 -6.13
CA ARG A 27 12.34 -2.34 -7.19
C ARG A 27 10.83 -2.44 -7.09
N GLY A 28 10.29 -3.40 -6.34
CA GLY A 28 8.85 -3.56 -6.12
C GLY A 28 8.28 -2.74 -4.95
N ALA A 29 9.13 -2.06 -4.16
CA ALA A 29 8.72 -1.44 -2.91
C ALA A 29 8.34 0.06 -3.03
N SER A 30 8.49 0.68 -4.21
CA SER A 30 8.07 2.07 -4.39
C SER A 30 6.56 2.15 -4.66
N GLN A 31 5.77 2.09 -3.58
CA GLN A 31 4.36 2.52 -3.63
C GLN A 31 4.36 4.02 -3.94
N GLN A 32 4.01 4.40 -5.17
CA GLN A 32 3.79 5.81 -5.50
C GLN A 32 2.58 6.28 -4.68
N PHE A 33 2.82 7.13 -3.69
CA PHE A 33 1.76 7.80 -2.97
C PHE A 33 0.94 8.63 -3.95
N VAL A 34 -0.39 8.53 -3.84
CA VAL A 34 -1.30 9.40 -4.58
C VAL A 34 -1.01 10.84 -4.15
N ARG A 35 -0.81 11.73 -5.14
CA ARG A 35 -0.57 13.15 -4.88
C ARG A 35 -1.90 13.86 -4.64
N GLY A 36 -1.96 14.70 -3.62
CA GLY A 36 -3.17 15.44 -3.24
C GLY A 36 -3.92 14.81 -2.07
N GLY A 37 -5.11 15.34 -1.79
CA GLY A 37 -6.02 14.82 -0.76
C GLY A 37 -7.14 13.96 -1.33
N PHE A 38 -8.07 13.58 -0.47
CA PHE A 38 -9.32 12.94 -0.91
C PHE A 38 -10.16 13.90 -1.75
N LYS A 39 -10.97 13.35 -2.65
CA LYS A 39 -11.95 14.14 -3.40
C LYS A 39 -13.02 14.68 -2.45
N ASN A 40 -13.59 15.81 -2.84
CA ASN A 40 -14.71 16.44 -2.11
C ASN A 40 -15.92 15.51 -2.00
N LYS A 41 -16.16 14.69 -3.03
CA LYS A 41 -17.22 13.69 -3.08
C LYS A 41 -16.62 12.34 -3.44
N MET A 42 -16.87 11.34 -2.60
CA MET A 42 -16.41 9.97 -2.81
C MET A 42 -16.98 9.41 -4.12
N ASP A 43 -16.11 8.91 -4.98
CA ASP A 43 -16.47 8.18 -6.20
C ASP A 43 -16.01 6.73 -6.16
N GLU A 44 -16.45 5.94 -7.13
CA GLU A 44 -16.16 4.50 -7.14
C GLU A 44 -14.67 4.21 -7.30
N SER A 45 -13.96 5.02 -8.09
CA SER A 45 -12.52 4.87 -8.34
C SER A 45 -11.70 5.16 -7.08
N GLU A 46 -12.03 6.22 -6.35
CA GLU A 46 -11.41 6.54 -5.07
C GLU A 46 -11.77 5.48 -4.02
N ALA A 47 -13.02 5.03 -3.96
CA ALA A 47 -13.44 4.01 -3.01
C ALA A 47 -12.68 2.68 -3.19
N LEU A 48 -12.44 2.27 -4.44
CA LEU A 48 -11.57 1.15 -4.78
C LEU A 48 -10.14 1.35 -4.27
N GLN A 49 -9.57 2.53 -4.48
CA GLN A 49 -8.21 2.85 -4.03
C GLN A 49 -8.10 2.88 -2.50
N VAL A 50 -9.06 3.49 -1.80
CA VAL A 50 -9.10 3.58 -0.34
C VAL A 50 -9.19 2.20 0.30
N LEU A 51 -10.03 1.32 -0.24
CA LEU A 51 -10.20 -0.04 0.28
C LEU A 51 -9.14 -1.03 -0.23
N GLY A 52 -8.28 -0.60 -1.17
CA GLY A 52 -7.27 -1.45 -1.79
C GLY A 52 -7.87 -2.60 -2.59
N LEU A 53 -9.01 -2.36 -3.23
CA LEU A 53 -9.75 -3.35 -4.02
C LEU A 53 -9.59 -3.07 -5.52
N LYS A 54 -9.79 -4.11 -6.32
CA LYS A 54 -9.89 -4.04 -7.78
C LYS A 54 -11.14 -4.79 -8.22
N GLN A 55 -11.74 -4.35 -9.33
CA GLN A 55 -12.86 -5.07 -9.92
C GLN A 55 -12.41 -6.42 -10.51
N PRO A 56 -13.26 -7.46 -10.50
CA PRO A 56 -14.60 -7.51 -9.90
C PRO A 56 -14.55 -7.64 -8.36
N ILE A 57 -15.52 -7.01 -7.68
CA ILE A 57 -15.62 -6.99 -6.22
C ILE A 57 -16.74 -7.93 -5.77
N THR A 58 -16.53 -8.64 -4.67
CA THR A 58 -17.57 -9.43 -4.00
C THR A 58 -17.90 -8.82 -2.64
N GLU A 59 -19.14 -9.03 -2.15
CA GLU A 59 -19.56 -8.48 -0.85
C GLU A 59 -18.64 -8.94 0.29
N LYS A 60 -18.19 -10.19 0.22
CA LYS A 60 -17.25 -10.76 1.19
C LYS A 60 -15.92 -9.99 1.21
N ARG A 61 -15.37 -9.67 0.03
CA ARG A 61 -14.13 -8.89 -0.07
C ARG A 61 -14.32 -7.45 0.40
N LEU A 62 -15.47 -6.83 0.09
CA LEU A 62 -15.80 -5.49 0.56
C LEU A 62 -15.86 -5.43 2.09
N LYS A 63 -16.60 -6.36 2.72
CA LYS A 63 -16.73 -6.44 4.18
C LYS A 63 -15.37 -6.68 4.86
N GLU A 64 -14.56 -7.57 4.32
CA GLU A 64 -13.26 -7.90 4.90
C GLU A 64 -12.26 -6.75 4.78
N ALA A 65 -12.17 -6.10 3.61
CA ALA A 65 -11.31 -4.94 3.42
C ALA A 65 -11.70 -3.78 4.34
N HIS A 66 -13.01 -3.52 4.43
CA HIS A 66 -13.55 -2.50 5.33
C HIS A 66 -13.23 -2.81 6.80
N ARG A 67 -13.48 -4.03 7.27
CA ARG A 67 -13.19 -4.46 8.64
C ARG A 67 -11.69 -4.29 8.97
N ARG A 68 -10.82 -4.76 8.09
CA ARG A 68 -9.36 -4.65 8.26
C ARG A 68 -8.91 -3.19 8.39
N LEU A 69 -9.39 -2.33 7.51
CA LEU A 69 -8.99 -0.91 7.52
C LEU A 69 -9.60 -0.15 8.70
N MET A 70 -10.84 -0.43 9.08
CA MET A 70 -11.45 0.19 10.26
C MET A 70 -10.76 -0.21 11.55
N LEU A 71 -10.37 -1.47 11.71
CA LEU A 71 -9.63 -1.91 12.91
C LEU A 71 -8.28 -1.19 13.07
N ALA A 72 -7.63 -0.85 11.95
CA ALA A 72 -6.37 -0.12 11.94
C ALA A 72 -6.53 1.40 12.12
N ASN A 73 -7.65 1.97 11.67
CA ASN A 73 -7.89 3.42 11.68
C ASN A 73 -8.93 3.87 12.71
N HIS A 74 -9.36 3.00 13.61
CA HIS A 74 -10.45 3.29 14.54
C HIS A 74 -10.10 4.47 15.48
N PRO A 75 -10.98 5.48 15.65
CA PRO A 75 -10.72 6.62 16.54
C PRO A 75 -10.41 6.23 17.98
N ASP A 76 -11.18 5.29 18.54
CA ASP A 76 -10.97 4.78 19.90
C ASP A 76 -9.63 4.05 20.11
N ARG A 77 -8.91 3.75 19.03
CA ARG A 77 -7.56 3.16 19.05
C ARG A 77 -6.48 4.16 18.64
N GLY A 78 -6.78 5.45 18.69
CA GLY A 78 -5.86 6.52 18.28
C GLY A 78 -5.83 6.79 16.78
N GLY A 79 -6.77 6.24 16.01
CA GLY A 79 -6.92 6.54 14.59
C GLY A 79 -7.56 7.91 14.34
N SER A 80 -7.40 8.45 13.13
CA SER A 80 -8.02 9.72 12.75
C SER A 80 -9.52 9.54 12.47
N PRO A 81 -10.42 10.33 13.11
CA PRO A 81 -11.85 10.34 12.78
C PRO A 81 -12.11 10.61 11.29
N TYR A 82 -11.29 11.48 10.68
CA TYR A 82 -11.41 11.81 9.27
C TYR A 82 -11.08 10.61 8.36
N LEU A 83 -9.99 9.87 8.66
CA LEU A 83 -9.61 8.69 7.89
C LEU A 83 -10.63 7.55 8.05
N ALA A 84 -11.11 7.33 9.28
CA ALA A 84 -12.19 6.37 9.54
C ALA A 84 -13.47 6.74 8.76
N GLY A 85 -13.82 8.04 8.72
CA GLY A 85 -14.89 8.57 7.88
C GLY A 85 -14.71 8.23 6.41
N LYS A 86 -13.52 8.43 5.85
CA LYS A 86 -13.21 8.11 4.45
C LYS A 86 -13.30 6.62 4.13
N VAL A 87 -12.90 5.75 5.06
CA VAL A 87 -13.06 4.29 4.93
C VAL A 87 -14.53 3.89 4.94
N ASN A 88 -15.36 4.54 5.77
CA ASN A 88 -16.81 4.34 5.79
C ASN A 88 -17.47 4.82 4.49
N GLU A 89 -17.12 6.02 4.01
CA GLU A 89 -17.62 6.58 2.74
C GLU A 89 -17.32 5.63 1.57
N ALA A 90 -16.09 5.13 1.49
CA ALA A 90 -15.69 4.18 0.45
C ALA A 90 -16.53 2.89 0.48
N ARG A 91 -16.78 2.33 1.68
CA ARG A 91 -17.62 1.15 1.85
C ARG A 91 -19.06 1.39 1.38
N VAL A 92 -19.64 2.52 1.75
CA VAL A 92 -21.02 2.88 1.35
C VAL A 92 -21.13 3.11 -0.16
N MET A 93 -20.12 3.74 -0.77
CA MET A 93 -20.09 3.98 -2.22
C MET A 93 -20.05 2.66 -3.00
N LEU A 94 -19.16 1.72 -2.64
CA LEU A 94 -19.08 0.43 -3.33
C LEU A 94 -20.30 -0.45 -3.08
N ASP A 95 -20.85 -0.48 -1.86
CA ASP A 95 -22.08 -1.21 -1.56
C ASP A 95 -23.26 -0.68 -2.40
N LYS A 96 -23.36 0.65 -2.56
CA LYS A 96 -24.36 1.27 -3.44
C LYS A 96 -24.13 0.94 -4.92
N SER A 97 -22.87 0.89 -5.38
CA SER A 97 -22.57 0.56 -6.78
C SER A 97 -22.93 -0.89 -7.10
N MET A 98 -22.64 -1.83 -6.19
CA MET A 98 -22.95 -3.27 -6.37
C MET A 98 -24.45 -3.60 -6.37
N ARG A 99 -25.29 -2.72 -5.82
CA ARG A 99 -26.75 -2.89 -5.75
C ARG A 99 -27.51 -2.21 -6.91
N ARG A 100 -26.82 -1.46 -7.76
CA ARG A 100 -27.40 -0.86 -8.98
C ARG A 100 -27.47 -1.91 -10.08
#